data_AF-A1S8F4-F1
#
_entry.id   AF-A1S8F4-F1
#
_cell.length_a   1.000
_cell.length_b   1.000
_cell.length_c   1.000
_cell.angle_alpha   90.00
_cell.angle_beta   90.00
_cell.angle_gamma   90.00
#
_symmetry.space_group_name_H-M   'P 1'
#
loop_
_entity.id
_entity.type
_entity.pdbx_description
1 polymer ?
#
loop_
_entity_poly.entity_id
_entity_poly.type
_entity_poly.pdbx_seq_one_letter_code
_entity_poly.pdbx_strand_id
1 'polypeptide(L)'
;MTAITHVYNYTVRCPHYQDPQHEVSWKNHIELNHSSEIALKRITKWHSESGELAFEDQGFVVRKASDEMAYFSVQSSRLKNDGHALVTFKLFLDECCDEADPKDIVEHLIGDYQQRLDKL
;
A
#
# COMPACT_ATOMS: atom_id res chain seq x y z
N MET A 1 -2.63 -17.37 19.56
CA MET A 1 -3.01 -16.07 18.96
C MET A 1 -1.77 -15.20 19.05
N THR A 2 -1.11 -14.91 17.92
CA THR A 2 0.13 -14.11 17.95
C THR A 2 -0.23 -12.66 17.67
N ALA A 3 0.23 -11.75 18.53
CA ALA A 3 -0.08 -10.34 18.41
C ALA A 3 0.69 -9.72 17.24
N ILE A 4 0.04 -8.83 16.49
CA ILE A 4 0.72 -7.95 15.55
C ILE A 4 1.54 -6.94 16.36
N THR A 5 2.85 -6.95 16.17
CA THR A 5 3.80 -6.09 16.89
C THR A 5 4.17 -4.84 16.09
N HIS A 6 4.05 -4.90 14.77
CA HIS A 6 4.37 -3.79 13.87
C HIS A 6 3.27 -3.60 12.82
N VAL A 7 2.91 -2.36 12.55
CA VAL A 7 1.88 -1.99 11.57
C VAL A 7 2.46 -0.95 10.63
N TYR A 8 2.27 -1.14 9.33
CA TYR A 8 2.68 -0.21 8.28
C TYR A 8 1.53 0.02 7.31
N ASN A 9 1.01 1.24 7.27
CA ASN A 9 -0.06 1.62 6.37
C ASN A 9 0.45 2.65 5.38
N TYR A 10 0.65 2.23 4.14
CA TYR A 10 1.03 3.14 3.05
C TYR A 10 -0.23 3.66 2.35
N THR A 11 -0.22 4.95 2.07
CA THR A 11 -1.19 5.60 1.19
C THR A 11 -0.42 6.34 0.12
N VAL A 12 -0.68 6.02 -1.14
CA VAL A 12 -0.12 6.75 -2.27
C VAL A 12 -1.24 7.51 -2.94
N ARG A 13 -1.00 8.78 -3.25
CA ARG A 13 -1.94 9.61 -4.00
C ARG A 13 -1.23 10.10 -5.24
N CYS A 14 -1.75 9.78 -6.42
CA CYS A 14 -1.22 10.39 -7.61
C CYS A 14 -1.65 11.88 -7.66
N PRO A 15 -0.71 12.81 -7.84
CA PRO A 15 -1.03 14.23 -7.90
C PRO A 15 -1.90 14.55 -9.13
N HIS A 16 -2.92 15.38 -8.93
CA HIS A 16 -3.88 15.80 -9.96
C HIS A 16 -3.43 17.06 -10.73
N TYR A 17 -2.20 17.52 -10.53
CA TYR A 17 -1.70 18.79 -11.05
C TYR A 17 -0.32 18.62 -11.68
N GLN A 18 -0.01 19.48 -12.66
CA GLN A 18 1.33 19.62 -13.21
C GLN A 18 1.94 20.92 -12.68
N ASP A 19 3.13 20.86 -12.11
CA ASP A 19 3.92 22.04 -11.78
C ASP A 19 4.92 22.29 -12.92
N PRO A 20 4.85 23.42 -13.63
CA PRO A 20 5.82 23.75 -14.68
C PRO A 20 7.27 23.88 -14.17
N GLN A 21 7.47 24.06 -12.86
CA GLN A 21 8.76 24.32 -12.24
C GLN A 21 9.35 23.11 -11.49
N HIS A 22 8.54 22.11 -11.15
CA HIS A 22 8.98 20.93 -10.39
C HIS A 22 8.40 19.64 -10.97
N GLU A 23 9.20 18.56 -10.96
CA GLU A 23 8.71 17.24 -11.31
C GLU A 23 7.70 16.76 -10.25
N VAL A 24 6.44 16.70 -10.64
CA VAL A 24 5.34 16.24 -9.78
C VAL A 24 5.20 14.73 -9.98
N SER A 25 5.68 13.96 -9.02
CA SER A 25 5.67 12.49 -9.05
C SER A 25 4.97 11.93 -7.82
N TRP A 26 4.25 10.81 -8.00
CA TRP A 26 3.62 10.05 -6.91
C TRP A 26 4.60 9.65 -5.80
N LYS A 27 5.90 9.55 -6.10
CA LYS A 27 6.97 9.27 -5.13
C LYS A 27 7.01 10.28 -3.98
N ASN A 28 6.62 11.53 -4.26
CA ASN A 28 6.56 12.60 -3.25
C ASN A 28 5.26 12.59 -2.43
N HIS A 29 4.31 11.72 -2.77
CA HIS A 29 2.98 11.64 -2.19
C HIS A 29 2.70 10.26 -1.57
N ILE A 30 3.75 9.65 -1.01
CA ILE A 30 3.67 8.42 -0.21
C ILE A 30 3.56 8.81 1.27
N GLU A 31 2.42 8.52 1.87
CA GLU A 31 2.18 8.69 3.31
C GLU A 31 2.28 7.33 4.02
N LEU A 32 3.06 7.28 5.11
CA LEU A 32 3.17 6.11 5.97
C LEU A 32 2.63 6.42 7.37
N ASN A 33 1.79 5.54 7.90
CA ASN A 33 1.37 5.59 9.31
C ASN A 33 1.41 4.20 9.96
N HIS A 34 1.43 4.17 11.29
CA HIS A 34 1.54 2.93 12.10
C HIS A 34 0.28 2.64 12.92
N SER A 35 -0.87 3.23 12.57
CA SER A 35 -2.11 3.08 13.34
C SER A 35 -2.73 1.70 13.13
N SER A 36 -2.91 0.95 14.22
CA SER A 36 -3.64 -0.31 14.22
C SER A 36 -5.12 -0.14 13.85
N GLU A 37 -5.73 0.99 14.22
CA GLU A 37 -7.13 1.29 13.87
C GLU A 37 -7.30 1.43 12.36
N ILE A 38 -6.39 2.16 11.70
CA ILE A 38 -6.39 2.32 10.25
C ILE A 38 -6.17 0.97 9.57
N ALA A 39 -5.24 0.16 10.08
CA ALA A 39 -4.95 -1.15 9.53
C ALA A 39 -6.14 -2.10 9.64
N LEU A 40 -6.79 -2.17 10.81
CA LEU A 40 -7.99 -2.96 11.03
C LEU A 40 -9.12 -2.53 10.10
N LYS A 41 -9.35 -1.23 9.93
CA LYS A 41 -10.37 -0.71 9.00
C LYS A 41 -10.09 -1.17 7.56
N ARG A 42 -8.84 -1.15 7.12
CA ARG A 42 -8.43 -1.57 5.77
C ARG A 42 -8.55 -3.08 5.56
N ILE A 43 -8.17 -3.89 6.54
CA ILE A 43 -8.37 -5.34 6.51
C ILE A 43 -9.86 -5.67 6.42
N THR A 44 -10.69 -5.02 7.23
CA THR A 44 -12.13 -5.22 7.18
C THR A 44 -12.67 -4.91 5.79
N LYS A 45 -12.31 -3.75 5.20
CA LYS A 45 -12.70 -3.40 3.82
C LYS A 45 -12.18 -4.44 2.81
N TRP A 46 -10.95 -4.91 2.95
CA TRP A 46 -10.36 -5.94 2.07
C TRP A 46 -11.16 -7.25 2.07
N HIS A 47 -11.71 -7.66 3.21
CA HIS A 47 -12.50 -8.88 3.31
C HIS A 47 -13.97 -8.69 2.93
N SER A 48 -14.55 -7.50 3.11
CA SER A 48 -15.95 -7.21 2.79
C SER A 48 -16.16 -6.79 1.34
N GLU A 49 -15.23 -6.01 0.81
CA GLU A 49 -15.32 -5.31 -0.47
C GLU A 49 -13.98 -5.47 -1.19
N SER A 50 -13.60 -6.72 -1.42
CA SER A 50 -12.27 -7.04 -1.94
C SER A 50 -11.92 -6.36 -3.25
N GLY A 51 -12.92 -5.96 -4.04
CA GLY A 51 -12.72 -5.54 -5.42
C GLY A 51 -12.29 -6.71 -6.31
N GLU A 52 -11.83 -6.39 -7.51
CA GLU A 52 -11.37 -7.35 -8.51
C GLU A 52 -9.86 -7.55 -8.41
N LEU A 53 -9.39 -8.78 -8.69
CA LEU A 53 -7.96 -9.05 -8.80
C LEU A 53 -7.37 -8.20 -9.93
N ALA A 54 -6.43 -7.32 -9.59
CA ALA A 54 -5.70 -6.52 -10.58
C ALA A 54 -4.45 -7.27 -11.02
N PHE A 55 -3.59 -7.63 -10.06
CA PHE A 55 -2.36 -8.38 -10.29
C PHE A 55 -1.81 -8.94 -8.97
N GLU A 56 -0.77 -9.75 -9.07
CA GLU A 56 0.02 -10.21 -7.93
C GLU A 56 1.48 -9.81 -8.16
N ASP A 57 2.17 -9.36 -7.10
CA ASP A 57 3.59 -9.04 -7.14
C ASP A 57 4.28 -9.46 -5.84
N GLN A 58 5.35 -10.25 -5.93
CA GLN A 58 6.15 -10.72 -4.77
C GLN A 58 5.31 -11.31 -3.62
N GLY A 59 4.20 -11.98 -3.94
CA GLY A 59 3.27 -12.57 -2.96
C GLY A 59 2.23 -11.60 -2.39
N PHE A 60 2.28 -10.33 -2.78
CA PHE A 60 1.21 -9.36 -2.53
C PHE A 60 0.11 -9.53 -3.58
N VAL A 61 -1.09 -9.82 -3.12
CA VAL A 61 -2.29 -9.78 -3.97
C VAL A 61 -2.78 -8.35 -4.01
N VAL A 62 -2.87 -7.76 -5.21
CA VAL A 62 -3.35 -6.40 -5.41
C VAL A 62 -4.73 -6.45 -6.05
N ARG A 63 -5.68 -5.76 -5.44
CA ARG A 63 -7.06 -5.66 -5.96
C ARG A 63 -7.43 -4.23 -6.27
N LYS A 64 -8.19 -4.04 -7.34
CA LYS A 64 -8.80 -2.77 -7.71
C LYS A 64 -10.18 -2.69 -7.07
N ALA A 65 -10.45 -1.64 -6.31
CA ALA A 65 -11.76 -1.42 -5.73
C ALA A 65 -12.81 -1.19 -6.82
N SER A 66 -14.02 -1.67 -6.58
CA SER A 66 -15.14 -1.54 -7.53
C SER A 66 -15.81 -0.16 -7.46
N ASP A 67 -15.70 0.53 -6.34
CA ASP A 67 -16.40 1.79 -6.01
C ASP A 67 -15.51 3.04 -6.10
N GLU A 68 -14.20 2.87 -6.16
CA GLU A 68 -13.23 3.96 -6.25
C GLU A 68 -12.06 3.60 -7.18
N MET A 69 -11.43 4.61 -7.80
CA MET A 69 -10.20 4.44 -8.59
C MET A 69 -8.99 4.24 -7.66
N ALA A 70 -9.03 3.14 -6.91
CA ALA A 70 -7.99 2.80 -5.97
C ALA A 70 -7.64 1.32 -5.98
N TYR A 71 -6.36 1.07 -5.69
CA TYR A 71 -5.79 -0.26 -5.56
C TYR A 71 -5.41 -0.51 -4.11
N PHE A 72 -5.57 -1.75 -3.68
CA PHE A 72 -5.36 -2.15 -2.31
C PHE A 72 -4.61 -3.46 -2.24
N SER A 73 -3.80 -3.59 -1.19
CA SER A 73 -3.20 -4.86 -0.81
C SER A 73 -3.05 -4.93 0.70
N VAL A 74 -3.13 -6.13 1.24
CA VAL A 74 -2.93 -6.42 2.65
C VAL A 74 -2.07 -7.66 2.75
N GLN A 75 -1.01 -7.58 3.56
CA GLN A 75 -0.16 -8.72 3.82
C GLN A 75 0.35 -8.70 5.27
N SER A 76 0.68 -9.88 5.77
CA SER A 76 1.39 -10.04 7.04
C SER A 76 2.72 -10.74 6.82
N SER A 77 3.68 -10.43 7.68
CA SER A 77 5.02 -11.00 7.64
C SER A 77 5.40 -11.44 9.05
N ARG A 78 5.97 -12.63 9.17
CA ARG A 78 6.56 -13.11 10.42
C ARG A 78 7.96 -12.49 10.57
N LEU A 79 8.24 -11.96 11.75
CA LEU A 79 9.54 -11.38 12.11
C LEU A 79 10.32 -12.34 13.02
N LYS A 80 11.57 -11.99 13.31
CA LYS A 80 12.37 -12.66 14.34
C LYS A 80 11.69 -12.49 15.71
N ASN A 81 12.05 -13.37 16.66
CA ASN A 81 11.56 -13.34 18.05
C ASN A 81 10.02 -13.36 18.16
N ASP A 82 9.36 -14.11 17.28
CA ASP A 82 7.89 -14.25 17.20
C ASP A 82 7.11 -12.93 16.97
N GLY A 83 7.80 -11.87 16.54
CA GLY A 83 7.16 -10.65 16.07
C GLY A 83 6.34 -10.87 14.81
N HIS A 84 5.31 -10.06 14.59
CA HIS A 84 4.49 -10.09 13.39
C HIS A 84 4.27 -8.66 12.90
N ALA A 85 4.55 -8.44 11.62
CA ALA A 85 4.24 -7.20 10.93
C ALA A 85 2.98 -7.35 10.10
N LEU A 86 2.19 -6.29 10.06
CA LEU A 86 1.06 -6.13 9.16
C LEU A 86 1.32 -4.93 8.26
N VAL A 87 1.12 -5.10 6.96
CA VAL A 87 1.23 -4.03 5.98
C VAL A 87 -0.05 -3.89 5.18
N THR A 88 -0.44 -2.64 4.92
CA THR A 88 -1.53 -2.32 4.01
C THR A 88 -1.09 -1.26 3.01
N PHE A 89 -1.40 -1.49 1.73
CA PHE A 89 -1.21 -0.53 0.65
C PHE A 89 -2.57 -0.02 0.20
N LYS A 90 -2.70 1.30 0.03
CA LYS A 90 -3.83 1.97 -0.62
C LYS A 90 -3.28 2.98 -1.62
N LEU A 91 -3.57 2.78 -2.91
CA LEU A 91 -3.12 3.65 -3.99
C LEU A 91 -4.35 4.33 -4.58
N PHE A 92 -4.38 5.65 -4.60
CA PHE A 92 -5.37 6.42 -5.35
C PHE A 92 -4.74 6.84 -6.67
N LEU A 93 -5.19 6.24 -7.77
CA LEU A 93 -4.76 6.63 -9.10
C LEU A 93 -5.85 7.49 -9.72
N ASP A 94 -5.49 8.71 -10.10
CA ASP A 94 -6.37 9.57 -10.87
C ASP A 94 -6.10 9.44 -12.37
N GLU A 95 -7.08 9.79 -13.18
CA GLU A 95 -7.01 9.76 -14.65
C GLU A 95 -5.89 10.64 -15.20
N CYS A 96 -5.39 11.63 -14.44
CA CYS A 96 -4.31 12.52 -14.85
C CYS A 96 -2.90 11.90 -14.81
N CYS A 97 -2.75 10.68 -14.27
CA CYS A 97 -1.46 10.03 -14.06
C CYS A 97 -1.26 8.81 -14.98
N ASP A 98 -1.19 9.04 -16.30
CA ASP A 98 -0.92 7.98 -17.28
C ASP A 98 0.46 7.31 -17.10
N GLU A 99 1.42 7.99 -16.44
CA GLU A 99 2.77 7.46 -16.18
C GLU A 99 2.88 6.57 -14.93
N ALA A 100 1.83 6.49 -14.11
CA ALA A 100 1.86 5.79 -12.83
C ALA A 100 1.27 4.38 -12.95
N ASP A 101 2.09 3.40 -13.35
CA ASP A 101 1.68 1.99 -13.28
C ASP A 101 1.50 1.57 -11.79
N PRO A 102 0.30 1.16 -11.36
CA PRO A 102 0.10 0.68 -10.00
C PRO A 102 1.03 -0.47 -9.62
N LYS A 103 1.51 -1.27 -10.59
CA LYS A 103 2.49 -2.32 -10.34
C LYS A 103 3.83 -1.76 -9.91
N ASP A 104 4.36 -0.76 -10.62
CA ASP A 104 5.63 -0.11 -10.29
C ASP A 104 5.58 0.57 -8.92
N ILE A 105 4.44 1.17 -8.59
CA ILE A 105 4.22 1.77 -7.26
C ILE A 105 4.27 0.68 -6.19
N VAL A 106 3.53 -0.42 -6.39
CA VAL A 106 3.50 -1.52 -5.42
C VAL A 106 4.89 -2.13 -5.24
N GLU A 107 5.63 -2.38 -6.31
CA GLU A 107 7.00 -2.90 -6.25
C GLU A 107 7.91 -1.98 -5.42
N HIS A 108 7.81 -0.66 -5.64
CA HIS A 108 8.54 0.33 -4.84
C HIS A 108 8.17 0.29 -3.35
N LEU A 109 6.88 0.20 -3.03
CA LEU A 109 6.40 0.11 -1.64
C LEU A 109 6.83 -1.19 -0.96
N ILE A 110 6.86 -2.31 -1.69
CA ILE A 110 7.35 -3.60 -1.20
C ILE A 110 8.82 -3.48 -0.83
N GLY A 111 9.63 -2.84 -1.68
CA GLY A 111 11.04 -2.57 -1.41
C GLY A 111 11.25 -1.74 -0.13
N ASP A 112 10.52 -0.64 0.04
CA ASP A 112 10.60 0.19 1.27
C ASP A 112 10.15 -0.60 2.51
N TYR A 113 9.08 -1.38 2.39
CA TYR A 113 8.60 -2.24 3.48
C TYR A 113 9.63 -3.30 3.89
N GLN A 114 10.23 -4.01 2.94
CA GLN A 114 11.27 -5.01 3.20
C GLN A 114 12.49 -4.38 3.90
N GLN A 115 12.96 -3.23 3.41
CA GLN A 115 14.07 -2.50 4.05
C GLN A 115 13.77 -2.07 5.50
N ARG A 116 12.50 -1.82 5.84
CA ARG A 116 12.09 -1.53 7.22
C ARG A 116 12.10 -2.79 8.08
N LEU A 117 11.63 -3.91 7.55
CA LEU A 117 11.66 -5.18 8.26
C LEU A 117 13.10 -5.64 8.56
N ASP A 118 14.03 -5.43 7.63
CA ASP A 118 15.44 -5.82 7.81
C ASP A 118 16.15 -5.06 8.93
N LYS A 119 15.61 -3.90 9.34
CA LYS A 119 16.14 -3.07 10.44
C LYS A 119 15.61 -3.49 11.82
N LEU A 120 14.69 -4.45 11.89
CA LEU A 120 14.09 -4.99 13.14
C LEU A 120 14.81 -6.27 13.61
#